data_AF-A0A2M7UMN4-F1
#
_entry.id   AF-A0A2M7UMN4-F1
#
_cell.length_a   1.000
_cell.length_b   1.000
_cell.length_c   1.000
_cell.angle_alpha   90.00
_cell.angle_beta   90.00
_cell.angle_gamma   90.00
#
_symmetry.space_group_name_H-M   'P 1'
#
loop_
_entity.id
_entity.type
_entity.pdbx_description
1 polymer ?
#
loop_
_entity_poly.entity_id
_entity_poly.type
_entity_poly.pdbx_seq_one_letter_code
_entity_poly.pdbx_strand_id
1 'polypeptide(L)'
;MNCYIITYDLKNSDANDYSELFEAIKSYKTWAHINESVWAIVTEEKAKIIRDFLKEKMDSEDSLFVVKSGTEAAWSNVLCKKEWLKNNL
;
A
#
# COMPACT_ATOMS: atom_id res chain seq x y z
N MET A 1 -9.40 -5.69 12.74
CA MET A 1 -8.48 -5.37 11.62
C MET A 1 -9.25 -4.62 10.54
N ASN A 2 -8.61 -3.67 9.86
CA ASN A 2 -9.16 -2.94 8.72
C ASN A 2 -8.22 -3.05 7.52
N CYS A 3 -8.78 -2.99 6.31
CA CYS A 3 -7.98 -2.83 5.10
C CYS A 3 -7.67 -1.36 4.84
N TYR A 4 -6.44 -1.08 4.42
CA TYR A 4 -5.99 0.24 4.00
C TYR A 4 -5.41 0.17 2.61
N ILE A 5 -5.77 1.13 1.77
CA ILE A 5 -5.14 1.38 0.49
C ILE A 5 -3.97 2.33 0.72
N ILE A 6 -2.81 1.93 0.21
CA ILE A 6 -1.58 2.70 0.19
C ILE A 6 -1.31 3.06 -1.26
N THR A 7 -1.11 4.33 -1.54
CA THR A 7 -0.68 4.82 -2.85
C THR A 7 0.46 5.80 -2.67
N TYR A 8 1.41 5.76 -3.60
CA TYR A 8 2.58 6.62 -3.58
C TYR A 8 2.91 7.15 -4.97
N ASP A 9 3.65 8.25 -5.01
CA ASP A 9 4.32 8.77 -6.21
C ASP A 9 5.76 9.09 -5.82
N LEU A 10 6.70 8.53 -6.56
CA LEU A 10 8.11 8.52 -6.23
C LEU A 10 8.84 9.35 -7.28
N LYS A 11 9.41 10.50 -6.87
CA LYS A 11 9.75 11.56 -7.83
C LYS A 11 11.15 11.44 -8.44
N ASN A 12 12.06 10.71 -7.79
CA ASN A 12 13.48 10.63 -8.18
C ASN A 12 13.96 9.18 -8.37
N SER A 13 13.05 8.32 -8.77
CA SER A 13 13.21 6.87 -8.76
C SER A 13 13.94 6.32 -9.97
N ASP A 14 15.20 5.91 -9.79
CA ASP A 14 15.65 4.74 -10.55
C ASP A 14 14.85 3.53 -10.01
N ALA A 15 14.23 2.75 -10.89
CA ALA A 15 13.25 1.70 -10.54
C ALA A 15 13.74 0.60 -9.56
N ASN A 16 15.00 0.65 -9.13
CA ASN A 16 15.65 -0.32 -8.25
C ASN A 16 15.72 0.09 -6.77
N ASP A 17 15.40 1.33 -6.38
CA ASP A 17 15.72 1.81 -5.01
C ASP A 17 14.64 1.54 -3.94
N TYR A 18 13.41 1.22 -4.33
CA TYR A 18 12.26 1.16 -3.39
C TYR A 18 12.02 -0.23 -2.79
N SER A 19 13.06 -1.07 -2.80
CA SER A 19 13.03 -2.36 -2.14
C SER A 19 12.67 -2.19 -0.65
N GLU A 20 13.15 -1.14 0.01
CA GLU A 20 12.84 -0.88 1.41
C GLU A 20 11.36 -0.57 1.66
N LEU A 21 10.73 0.26 0.83
CA LEU A 21 9.29 0.54 0.93
C LEU A 21 8.48 -0.74 0.70
N PHE A 22 8.85 -1.55 -0.29
CA PHE A 22 8.14 -2.78 -0.61
C PHE A 22 8.26 -3.81 0.50
N GLU A 23 9.46 -3.99 1.06
CA GLU A 23 9.66 -4.88 2.20
C GLU A 23 8.93 -4.36 3.46
N ALA A 24 8.89 -3.04 3.68
CA ALA A 24 8.09 -2.45 4.76
C ALA A 24 6.59 -2.73 4.59
N ILE A 25 6.03 -2.59 3.38
CA ILE A 25 4.63 -2.95 3.10
C ILE A 25 4.41 -4.46 3.28
N LYS A 26 5.32 -5.31 2.80
CA LYS A 26 5.21 -6.78 2.93
C LYS A 26 5.32 -7.27 4.37
N SER A 27 5.94 -6.49 5.25
CA SER A 27 6.02 -6.81 6.69
C SER A 27 4.64 -6.90 7.35
N TYR A 28 3.63 -6.21 6.79
CA TYR A 28 2.23 -6.41 7.16
C TYR A 28 1.74 -7.75 6.64
N LYS A 29 1.68 -8.78 7.49
CA LYS A 29 1.34 -10.20 7.17
C LYS A 29 0.27 -10.43 6.09
N THR A 30 -0.72 -9.54 5.98
CA THR A 30 -1.78 -9.60 4.97
C THR A 30 -1.71 -8.37 4.08
N TRP A 31 -1.22 -8.56 2.86
CA TRP A 31 -1.03 -7.49 1.87
C TRP A 31 -1.39 -7.96 0.45
N ALA A 32 -1.63 -7.00 -0.44
CA ALA A 32 -1.73 -7.21 -1.89
C ALA A 32 -1.15 -6.03 -2.66
N HIS A 33 -0.43 -6.34 -3.75
CA HIS A 33 0.07 -5.35 -4.70
C HIS A 33 -0.99 -5.17 -5.81
N ILE A 34 -1.73 -4.06 -5.79
CA ILE A 34 -2.90 -3.84 -6.64
C ILE A 34 -2.47 -3.39 -8.05
N ASN A 35 -1.60 -2.39 -8.11
CA ASN A 35 -0.93 -1.90 -9.33
C ASN A 35 0.48 -1.39 -8.95
N GLU A 36 1.25 -0.89 -9.91
CA GLU A 36 2.66 -0.48 -9.73
C GLU A 36 2.90 0.51 -8.55
N SER A 37 1.89 1.31 -8.21
CA SER A 37 1.99 2.36 -7.18
C SER A 37 0.90 2.26 -6.12
N VAL A 38 0.18 1.14 -6.05
CA VAL A 38 -0.96 0.95 -5.16
C VAL A 38 -0.88 -0.43 -4.50
N TRP A 39 -0.92 -0.42 -3.17
CA TRP A 39 -0.94 -1.59 -2.33
C TRP A 39 -2.17 -1.56 -1.42
N ALA A 40 -2.52 -2.73 -0.90
CA ALA A 40 -3.46 -2.86 0.19
C ALA A 40 -2.85 -3.70 1.31
N ILE A 41 -3.13 -3.32 2.56
CA ILE A 41 -2.72 -4.06 3.75
C ILE A 41 -3.89 -4.22 4.71
N VAL A 42 -3.87 -5.28 5.52
CA VAL A 42 -4.83 -5.50 6.61
C VAL A 42 -4.09 -5.48 7.94
N THR A 43 -4.50 -4.56 8.83
CA THR A 43 -3.85 -4.36 10.13
C THR A 43 -4.84 -3.80 11.17
N GLU A 44 -4.45 -3.83 12.44
CA GLU A 44 -5.15 -3.15 13.53
C GLU A 44 -4.70 -1.69 13.72
N GLU A 45 -3.60 -1.32 13.07
CA GLU A 45 -3.08 0.05 13.09
C GLU A 45 -4.04 1.07 12.47
N LYS A 46 -3.79 2.33 12.78
CA LYS A 46 -4.47 3.48 12.17
C LYS A 46 -3.66 3.98 10.97
N ALA A 47 -4.35 4.54 9.97
CA ALA A 47 -3.73 5.12 8.77
C ALA A 47 -2.51 6.02 9.06
N LYS A 48 -2.57 6.83 10.12
CA LYS A 48 -1.45 7.70 10.53
C LYS A 48 -0.18 6.90 10.85
N ILE A 49 -0.31 5.81 11.62
CA ILE A 49 0.82 4.97 12.03
C ILE A 49 1.45 4.29 10.82
N ILE A 50 0.61 3.73 9.95
CA ILE A 50 1.04 3.10 8.69
C ILE A 50 1.81 4.11 7.83
N ARG A 51 1.23 5.31 7.63
CA ARG A 51 1.87 6.36 6.83
C ARG A 51 3.20 6.79 7.44
N ASP A 52 3.24 7.06 8.74
CA ASP A 52 4.44 7.55 9.42
C ASP A 52 5.57 6.51 9.33
N PHE A 53 5.27 5.22 9.52
CA PHE A 53 6.22 4.12 9.35
C PHE A 53 6.75 3.99 7.91
N LEU A 54 5.86 3.97 6.92
CA LEU A 54 6.27 3.81 5.52
C LEU A 54 7.07 5.02 5.02
N LYS A 55 6.74 6.23 5.50
CA LYS A 55 7.46 7.45 5.15
C LYS A 55 8.92 7.43 5.60
N GLU A 56 9.28 6.67 6.62
CA GLU A 56 10.70 6.48 7.03
C GLU A 56 11.54 5.74 5.97
N LYS A 57 10.89 5.14 4.97
CA LYS A 57 11.51 4.38 3.85
C LYS A 57 11.40 5.09 2.50
N MET A 58 11.10 6.38 2.52
CA MET A 58 10.83 7.20 1.33
C MET A 58 11.65 8.49 1.37
N ASP A 59 11.87 9.08 0.20
CA ASP A 59 12.53 10.38 0.11
C ASP A 59 11.59 11.51 0.52
N SER A 60 12.16 12.65 0.93
CA SER A 60 11.38 13.80 1.39
C SER A 60 10.47 14.41 0.31
N GLU A 61 10.82 14.20 -0.96
CA GLU A 61 10.10 14.71 -2.13
C GLU A 61 8.96 13.78 -2.61
N ASP A 62 8.96 12.53 -2.13
CA ASP A 62 7.95 11.54 -2.48
C ASP A 62 6.60 11.85 -1.83
N SER A 63 5.54 11.30 -2.42
CA SER A 63 4.19 11.41 -1.85
C SER A 63 3.66 10.06 -1.42
N LEU A 64 2.92 10.05 -0.30
CA LEU A 64 2.31 8.87 0.28
C LEU A 64 0.91 9.20 0.77
N PHE A 65 -0.08 8.43 0.33
CA PHE A 65 -1.46 8.53 0.75
C PHE A 65 -1.98 7.18 1.25
N VAL A 66 -2.52 7.18 2.47
CA VAL A 66 -3.06 5.99 3.13
C VAL A 66 -4.50 6.26 3.54
N VAL A 67 -5.42 5.44 3.04
CA VAL A 67 -6.86 5.56 3.31
C VAL A 67 -7.44 4.22 3.74
N LYS A 68 -8.33 4.25 4.73
CA LYS A 68 -9.08 3.05 5.13
C LYS A 68 -10.05 2.67 4.01
N SER A 69 -9.99 1.43 3.53
CA SER A 69 -11.01 0.88 2.62
C SER A 69 -12.34 0.70 3.35
N GLY A 70 -13.45 0.84 2.62
CA GLY A 70 -14.75 0.44 3.13
C GLY A 70 -15.88 1.38 2.76
N THR A 71 -16.47 1.15 1.59
CA THR A 71 -17.88 1.44 1.26
C THR A 71 -18.23 0.69 -0.04
N GLU A 72 -17.41 0.87 -1.06
CA GLU A 72 -17.58 0.26 -2.38
C GLU A 72 -16.19 0.14 -3.02
N ALA A 73 -15.96 -0.96 -3.74
CA ALA A 73 -14.73 -1.16 -4.50
C ALA A 73 -15.03 -1.92 -5.79
N ALA A 74 -14.35 -1.53 -6.86
CA ALA A 74 -14.35 -2.22 -8.14
C ALA A 74 -12.95 -2.20 -8.73
N TRP A 75 -12.62 -3.20 -9.54
CA TRP A 75 -11.29 -3.34 -10.12
C TRP A 75 -11.33 -4.03 -11.48
N SER A 76 -10.32 -3.77 -12.30
CA SER A 76 -10.06 -4.43 -13.58
C SER A 76 -8.55 -4.52 -13.79
N ASN A 77 -8.06 -5.61 -14.40
CA ASN A 77 -6.65 -5.81 -14.76
C ASN A 77 -5.62 -5.52 -13.63
N VAL A 78 -5.96 -5.85 -12.38
CA VAL A 78 -5.07 -5.71 -11.22
C VAL A 78 -3.96 -6.76 -11.21
N LEU A 79 -2.83 -6.41 -10.58
CA LEU A 79 -1.67 -7.30 -10.45
C LEU A 79 -1.90 -8.42 -9.42
N CYS A 80 -2.66 -8.15 -8.36
CA CYS A 80 -2.94 -9.14 -7.32
C CYS A 80 -4.08 -10.12 -7.67
N LYS A 81 -4.22 -11.16 -6.85
CA LYS A 81 -5.32 -12.13 -6.96
C LYS A 81 -6.65 -11.46 -6.63
N LYS A 82 -7.64 -11.64 -7.51
CA LYS A 82 -9.00 -11.09 -7.35
C LYS A 82 -9.67 -11.56 -6.07
N GLU A 83 -9.36 -12.79 -5.63
CA GLU A 83 -9.88 -13.39 -4.40
C GLU A 83 -9.41 -12.63 -3.15
N TRP A 84 -8.18 -12.10 -3.18
CA TRP A 84 -7.67 -11.30 -2.07
C TRP A 84 -8.51 -10.03 -1.93
N LEU A 85 -8.81 -9.35 -3.03
CA LEU A 85 -9.62 -8.13 -3.02
C LEU A 85 -11.04 -8.39 -2.52
N LYS A 86 -11.69 -9.45 -2.99
CA LYS A 86 -13.04 -9.84 -2.53
C LYS A 86 -13.12 -10.12 -1.02
N ASN A 87 -12.04 -10.63 -0.43
CA ASN A 87 -12.02 -11.05 0.96
C ASN A 87 -11.58 -9.95 1.93
N ASN A 88 -10.91 -8.90 1.45
CA ASN A 88 -10.23 -7.94 2.31
C ASN A 88 -10.65 -6.48 2.07
N LEU A 89 -11.15 -6.08 0.90
CA LEU A 89 -11.53 -4.69 0.62
C LEU A 89 -12.85 -4.26 1.27
#